data_AF-A0A920BCA5-F1
#
_entry.id   AF-A0A920BCA5-F1
#
_cell.length_a   1.000
_cell.length_b   1.000
_cell.length_c   1.000
_cell.angle_alpha   90.00
_cell.angle_beta   90.00
_cell.angle_gamma   90.00
#
_symmetry.space_group_name_H-M   'P 1'
#
loop_
_entity.id
_entity.type
_entity.pdbx_description
1 polymer ?
#
loop_
_entity_poly.entity_id
_entity_poly.type
_entity_poly.pdbx_seq_one_letter_code
_entity_poly.pdbx_strand_id
1 'polypeptide(L)'
;MNIVHVLNLQEKNGVFLKSKRPVIELKPDGELACVRFNNRSTAPLTDVPYEKVQEYLCAYRRLMEMVENPEFQVRFRLNPGALLILDNTRVLHARSSFSSAGSRWLQGCYADRDGLLSTLEALEQKIALDLSK
;
A
#
# COMPACT_ATOMS: atom_id res chain seq x y z
N MET A 1 15.32 14.20 -1.24
CA MET A 1 14.31 15.16 -0.77
C MET A 1 13.16 14.35 -0.20
N ASN A 2 13.04 14.29 1.13
CA ASN A 2 12.02 13.46 1.78
C ASN A 2 10.71 14.23 1.77
N ILE A 3 9.93 14.04 0.71
CA ILE A 3 8.53 14.42 0.70
C ILE A 3 7.87 13.73 1.90
N VAL A 4 6.94 14.39 2.54
CA VAL A 4 6.20 13.80 3.63
C VAL A 4 4.72 13.97 3.37
N HIS A 5 4.04 12.84 3.22
CA HIS A 5 2.63 12.69 3.51
C HIS A 5 2.43 12.47 5.00
N VAL A 6 1.74 13.42 5.63
CA VAL A 6 1.10 13.16 6.91
C VAL A 6 -0.16 12.35 6.64
N LEU A 7 -0.19 11.07 7.05
CA LEU A 7 -1.40 10.26 6.98
C LEU A 7 -2.23 10.51 8.25
N ASN A 8 -3.35 11.23 8.14
CA ASN A 8 -4.36 11.33 9.19
C ASN A 8 -5.28 10.11 9.04
N LEU A 9 -5.05 9.03 9.78
CA LEU A 9 -6.04 7.96 9.79
C LEU A 9 -7.25 8.45 10.59
N GLN A 10 -8.38 8.42 9.89
CA GLN A 10 -9.76 8.67 10.31
C GLN A 10 -9.99 8.77 11.82
N GLU A 11 -10.63 9.87 12.23
CA GLU A 11 -11.30 9.97 13.51
C GLU A 11 -12.51 9.01 13.49
N LYS A 12 -12.32 7.82 14.05
CA LYS A 12 -13.40 6.86 14.30
C LYS A 12 -13.18 6.26 15.68
N ASN A 13 -14.15 6.43 16.56
CA ASN A 13 -14.14 5.88 17.92
C ASN A 13 -12.95 6.32 18.79
N GLY A 14 -12.52 7.59 18.70
CA GLY A 14 -11.44 8.13 19.55
C GLY A 14 -10.03 7.69 19.16
N VAL A 15 -9.83 7.15 17.96
CA VAL A 15 -8.51 6.78 17.43
C VAL A 15 -7.93 7.94 16.63
N PHE A 16 -6.71 8.36 16.98
CA PHE A 16 -5.98 9.45 16.32
C PHE A 16 -4.60 8.95 15.89
N LEU A 17 -4.38 8.78 14.59
CA LEU A 17 -3.08 8.36 14.06
C LEU A 17 -2.54 9.38 13.08
N LYS A 18 -1.25 9.69 13.25
CA LYS A 18 -0.47 10.55 12.36
C LYS A 18 0.83 9.85 12.02
N SER A 19 1.24 9.93 10.76
CA SER A 19 2.54 9.42 10.31
C SER A 19 3.13 10.36 9.30
N LYS A 20 4.42 10.67 9.41
CA LYS A 20 5.17 11.62 8.60
C LYS A 20 6.11 10.83 7.66
N ARG A 21 5.68 10.47 6.44
CA ARG A 21 6.47 9.61 5.50
C ARG A 21 6.30 9.99 4.02
N PRO A 22 7.28 9.76 3.13
CA PRO A 22 7.11 9.99 1.69
C PRO A 22 6.09 9.05 1.05
N VAL A 23 5.50 9.54 -0.05
CA VAL A 23 4.65 8.73 -0.94
C VAL A 23 5.46 7.61 -1.59
N ILE A 24 6.70 7.90 -1.98
CA ILE A 24 7.66 6.94 -2.53
C ILE A 24 8.88 6.95 -1.60
N GLU A 25 9.03 5.90 -0.80
CA GLU A 25 10.17 5.71 0.09
C GLU A 25 11.23 4.89 -0.63
N LEU A 26 12.47 5.39 -0.62
CA LEU A 26 13.63 4.70 -1.16
C LEU A 26 14.54 4.24 -0.02
N LYS A 27 15.22 3.13 -0.24
CA LYS A 27 16.38 2.70 0.56
C LYS A 27 17.58 3.62 0.29
N PRO A 28 18.64 3.56 1.11
CA PRO A 28 19.86 4.36 0.90
C PRO A 28 20.55 4.14 -0.46
N ASP A 29 20.37 2.96 -1.06
CA ASP A 29 20.89 2.59 -2.38
C ASP A 29 20.01 3.07 -3.55
N GLY A 30 18.85 3.69 -3.27
CA GLY A 30 17.90 4.16 -4.26
C GLY A 30 16.83 3.14 -4.66
N GLU A 31 16.85 1.91 -4.11
CA GLU A 31 15.79 0.94 -4.37
C GLU A 31 14.46 1.37 -3.74
N LEU A 32 13.35 1.08 -4.42
CA LEU A 32 12.01 1.31 -3.88
C LEU A 32 11.78 0.45 -2.63
N ALA A 33 11.56 1.11 -1.50
CA ALA A 33 11.27 0.46 -0.23
C ALA A 33 9.77 0.35 0.03
N CYS A 34 9.01 1.43 -0.21
CA CYS A 34 7.59 1.48 0.11
C CYS A 34 6.83 2.54 -0.70
N VAL A 35 5.58 2.25 -1.05
CA VAL A 35 4.63 3.20 -1.62
C VAL A 35 3.51 3.47 -0.60
N ARG A 36 3.29 4.74 -0.26
CA ARG A 36 2.22 5.19 0.65
C ARG A 36 1.29 6.15 -0.07
N PHE A 37 0.18 5.61 -0.54
CA PHE A 37 -0.81 6.38 -1.27
C PHE A 37 -2.21 6.08 -0.74
N ASN A 38 -2.80 7.07 -0.06
CA ASN A 38 -4.19 7.03 0.39
C ASN A 38 -4.75 8.46 0.44
N ASN A 39 -5.58 8.77 -0.55
CA ASN A 39 -6.16 10.10 -0.74
C ASN A 39 -7.02 10.55 0.46
N ARG A 40 -7.78 9.64 1.09
CA ARG A 40 -8.70 9.94 2.19
C ARG A 40 -8.00 10.33 3.49
N SER A 41 -6.76 9.90 3.67
CA SER A 41 -5.96 10.18 4.87
C SER A 41 -4.83 11.18 4.60
N THR A 42 -4.75 11.79 3.42
CA THR A 42 -3.69 12.77 3.16
C THR A 42 -3.98 14.05 3.94
N ALA A 43 -3.05 14.47 4.80
CA ALA A 43 -3.13 15.72 5.55
C ALA A 43 -2.41 16.87 4.81
N PRO A 44 -2.52 18.12 5.30
CA PRO A 44 -1.90 19.28 4.67
C PRO A 44 -0.39 19.12 4.45
N LEU A 45 0.09 19.65 3.32
CA LEU A 45 1.51 19.68 2.96
C LEU A 45 2.21 20.79 3.76
N THR A 46 2.85 20.43 4.88
CA THR A 46 3.56 21.37 5.75
C THR A 46 5.06 21.38 5.53
N ASP A 47 5.60 20.41 4.80
CA ASP A 47 7.04 20.12 4.72
C ASP A 47 7.63 20.26 3.31
N VAL A 48 6.83 20.76 2.36
CA VAL A 48 7.29 21.06 1.01
C VAL A 48 7.58 22.55 0.94
N PRO A 49 8.80 22.99 0.60
CA PRO A 49 9.10 24.40 0.38
C PRO A 49 8.11 25.01 -0.61
N TYR A 50 7.69 26.25 -0.39
CA TYR A 50 6.59 26.87 -1.15
C TYR A 50 6.85 26.83 -2.66
N GLU A 51 8.08 27.13 -3.07
CA GLU A 51 8.55 27.09 -4.46
C GLU A 51 8.50 25.69 -5.10
N LYS A 52 8.39 24.63 -4.30
CA LYS A 52 8.27 23.23 -4.73
C LYS A 52 6.86 22.68 -4.65
N VAL A 53 5.90 23.40 -4.07
CA VAL A 53 4.51 22.91 -3.89
C VAL A 53 3.85 22.61 -5.23
N GLN A 54 4.02 23.47 -6.24
CA GLN A 54 3.41 23.24 -7.55
C GLN A 54 4.00 22.00 -8.24
N GLU A 55 5.33 21.87 -8.25
CA GLU A 55 6.04 20.70 -8.80
C GLU A 55 5.57 19.41 -8.10
N TYR A 56 5.46 19.46 -6.77
CA TYR A 56 4.97 18.36 -5.96
C TYR A 56 3.55 17.93 -6.34
N LEU A 57 2.62 18.88 -6.44
CA LEU A 57 1.22 18.60 -6.78
C LEU A 57 1.08 18.07 -8.22
N CYS A 58 1.91 18.54 -9.15
CA CYS A 58 1.98 17.99 -10.51
C CYS A 58 2.44 16.52 -10.49
N ALA A 59 3.50 16.19 -9.76
CA ALA A 59 3.99 14.83 -9.61
C ALA A 59 2.96 13.92 -8.91
N TYR A 60 2.32 14.42 -7.86
CA TYR A 60 1.27 13.70 -7.13
C TYR A 60 0.07 13.41 -8.04
N ARG A 61 -0.37 14.38 -8.86
CA ARG A 61 -1.41 14.18 -9.87
C ARG A 61 -1.02 13.12 -10.90
N ARG A 62 0.21 13.16 -11.39
CA ARG A 62 0.69 12.16 -12.37
C ARG A 62 0.64 10.74 -11.79
N LEU A 63 0.98 10.57 -10.52
CA LEU A 63 0.84 9.29 -9.83
C LEU A 63 -0.64 8.86 -9.74
N MET A 64 -1.56 9.77 -9.44
CA MET A 64 -3.00 9.46 -9.41
C MET A 64 -3.52 8.98 -10.76
N GLU A 65 -3.14 9.65 -11.84
CA GLU A 65 -3.49 9.22 -13.21
C GLU A 65 -2.98 7.81 -13.52
N MET A 66 -1.78 7.45 -13.04
CA MET A 66 -1.25 6.10 -13.19
C MET A 66 -2.04 5.09 -12.35
N VAL A 67 -2.36 5.40 -11.09
CA VAL A 67 -3.17 4.52 -10.24
C VAL A 67 -4.55 4.25 -10.85
N GLU A 68 -5.14 5.25 -11.51
CA GLU A 68 -6.45 5.14 -12.16
C GLU A 68 -6.40 4.49 -13.55
N ASN A 69 -5.24 4.44 -14.21
CA ASN A 69 -5.10 3.82 -15.53
C ASN A 69 -5.42 2.30 -15.46
N PRO A 70 -6.42 1.80 -16.22
CA PRO A 70 -6.76 0.38 -16.28
C PRO A 70 -5.60 -0.55 -16.68
N GLU A 71 -4.61 -0.07 -17.44
CA GLU A 71 -3.43 -0.87 -17.84
C GLU A 71 -2.57 -1.30 -16.65
N PHE A 72 -2.61 -0.55 -15.55
CA PHE A 72 -1.87 -0.87 -14.32
C PHE A 72 -2.71 -1.60 -13.28
N GLN A 73 -3.90 -2.10 -13.66
CA GLN A 73 -4.85 -2.71 -12.73
C GLN A 73 -5.09 -4.20 -13.04
N VAL A 74 -4.93 -5.04 -12.03
CA VAL A 74 -5.41 -6.43 -12.07
C VAL A 74 -6.79 -6.48 -11.42
N ARG A 75 -7.80 -6.91 -12.18
CA ARG A 75 -9.20 -6.94 -11.74
C ARG A 75 -9.71 -8.38 -11.66
N PHE A 76 -10.23 -8.75 -10.49
CA PHE A 76 -10.84 -10.06 -10.27
C PHE A 76 -11.91 -9.98 -9.17
N ARG A 77 -12.77 -11.00 -9.14
CA ARG A 77 -13.82 -11.14 -8.12
C ARG A 77 -13.34 -12.06 -7.01
N LEU A 78 -13.48 -11.60 -5.76
CA LEU A 78 -13.35 -12.47 -4.59
C LEU A 78 -14.66 -13.20 -4.33
N ASN A 79 -14.63 -14.52 -4.46
CA ASN A 79 -15.74 -15.42 -4.14
C ASN A 79 -15.72 -15.80 -2.65
N PRO A 80 -16.85 -16.26 -2.08
CA PRO A 80 -16.87 -16.79 -0.72
C PRO A 80 -15.80 -17.88 -0.52
N GLY A 81 -15.07 -17.81 0.59
CA GLY A 81 -13.97 -18.73 0.90
C GLY A 81 -12.61 -18.37 0.26
N ALA A 82 -12.56 -17.40 -0.65
CA ALA A 82 -11.29 -16.94 -1.23
C ALA A 82 -10.51 -16.04 -0.26
N LEU A 83 -9.18 -16.14 -0.33
CA LEU A 83 -8.22 -15.31 0.40
C LEU A 83 -7.39 -14.47 -0.58
N LEU A 84 -7.13 -13.23 -0.22
CA LEU A 84 -6.18 -12.36 -0.90
C LEU A 84 -5.18 -11.82 0.12
N ILE A 85 -3.90 -12.06 -0.14
CA ILE A 85 -2.78 -11.47 0.61
C ILE A 85 -2.11 -10.46 -0.31
N LEU A 86 -1.84 -9.27 0.21
CA LEU A 86 -1.15 -8.20 -0.51
C LEU A 86 0.01 -7.70 0.33
N ASP A 87 1.14 -7.44 -0.31
CA ASP A 87 2.19 -6.62 0.30
C ASP A 87 1.72 -5.17 0.35
N ASN A 88 1.20 -4.75 1.50
CA ASN A 88 0.65 -3.41 1.71
C ASN A 88 1.71 -2.30 1.66
N THR A 89 3.00 -2.64 1.58
CA THR A 89 4.08 -1.67 1.34
C THR A 89 4.29 -1.39 -0.15
N ARG A 90 3.69 -2.18 -1.04
CA ARG A 90 3.94 -2.13 -2.49
C ARG A 90 2.67 -2.06 -3.33
N VAL A 91 1.67 -2.89 -3.02
CA VAL A 91 0.47 -3.07 -3.86
C VAL A 91 -0.69 -2.25 -3.32
N LEU A 92 -1.16 -1.29 -4.12
CA LEU A 92 -2.40 -0.57 -3.86
C LEU A 92 -3.60 -1.45 -4.19
N HIS A 93 -4.70 -1.27 -3.47
CA HIS A 93 -5.92 -2.03 -3.69
C HIS A 93 -7.15 -1.14 -3.59
N ALA A 94 -8.15 -1.48 -4.40
CA ALA A 94 -9.43 -0.80 -4.46
C ALA A 94 -10.53 -1.81 -4.80
N ARG A 95 -11.75 -1.30 -4.96
CA ARG A 95 -12.89 -2.06 -5.48
C ARG A 95 -13.67 -1.18 -6.44
N SER A 96 -14.31 -1.80 -7.42
CA SER A 96 -15.32 -1.11 -8.23
C SER A 96 -16.53 -0.72 -7.39
N SER A 97 -17.34 0.21 -7.91
CA SER A 97 -18.68 0.47 -7.41
C SER A 97 -19.55 -0.78 -7.53
N PHE A 98 -20.60 -0.86 -6.70
CA PHE A 98 -21.56 -1.96 -6.77
C PHE A 98 -22.63 -1.65 -7.83
N SER A 99 -22.93 -2.62 -8.69
CA SER A 99 -23.90 -2.49 -9.78
C SER A 99 -25.33 -2.90 -9.40
N SER A 100 -25.53 -3.57 -8.25
CA SER A 100 -26.85 -4.05 -7.80
C SER A 100 -26.95 -4.06 -6.27
N ALA A 101 -28.19 -4.14 -5.77
CA ALA A 101 -28.44 -4.46 -4.37
C ALA A 101 -27.94 -5.87 -4.04
N GLY A 102 -27.35 -6.04 -2.85
CA GLY A 102 -26.79 -7.30 -2.37
C GLY A 102 -25.98 -7.11 -1.08
N SER A 103 -25.74 -8.20 -0.35
CA SER A 103 -24.90 -8.19 0.85
C SER A 103 -23.46 -8.63 0.53
N ARG A 104 -22.50 -8.05 1.24
CA ARG A 104 -21.09 -8.41 1.15
C ARG A 104 -20.49 -8.38 2.55
N TRP A 105 -19.78 -9.44 2.91
CA TRP A 105 -18.98 -9.49 4.12
C TRP A 105 -17.56 -9.92 3.76
N LEU A 106 -16.59 -9.13 4.20
CA LEU A 106 -15.16 -9.42 4.09
C LEU A 106 -14.55 -9.28 5.48
N GLN A 107 -13.64 -10.19 5.83
CA GLN A 107 -12.80 -10.08 7.01
C GLN A 107 -11.40 -9.70 6.55
N GLY A 108 -10.82 -8.69 7.19
CA GLY A 108 -9.47 -8.22 6.92
C GLY A 108 -8.66 -8.20 8.20
N CYS A 109 -7.39 -8.56 8.09
CA CYS A 109 -6.38 -8.41 9.12
C CYS A 109 -5.08 -7.92 8.48
N TYR A 110 -4.14 -7.50 9.34
CA TYR A 110 -2.79 -7.17 8.92
C TYR A 110 -1.82 -8.14 9.59
N ALA A 111 -0.74 -8.46 8.88
CA ALA A 111 0.39 -9.23 9.37
C ALA A 111 1.67 -8.60 8.80
N ASP A 112 2.79 -8.86 9.46
CA ASP A 112 4.08 -8.32 9.04
C ASP A 112 4.83 -9.29 8.11
N ARG A 113 5.62 -8.71 7.19
CA ARG A 113 6.30 -9.43 6.10
C ARG A 113 7.47 -10.28 6.60
N ASP A 114 8.07 -9.93 7.72
CA ASP A 114 9.16 -10.66 8.34
C ASP A 114 8.76 -12.09 8.72
N GLY A 115 7.56 -12.29 9.29
CA GLY A 115 7.03 -13.63 9.58
C GLY A 115 6.85 -14.49 8.32
N LEU A 116 6.37 -13.89 7.23
CA LEU A 116 6.25 -14.56 5.93
C LEU A 116 7.62 -14.98 5.39
N LEU A 117 8.59 -14.07 5.39
CA LEU A 117 9.94 -14.35 4.90
C LEU A 117 10.68 -15.39 5.75
N SER A 118 10.53 -15.32 7.06
CA SER A 118 11.09 -16.32 7.99
C SER A 118 10.56 -17.73 7.68
N THR A 119 9.25 -17.84 7.43
CA THR A 119 8.63 -19.11 7.04
C THR A 119 9.13 -19.59 5.68
N LEU A 120 9.26 -18.68 4.70
CA LEU A 120 9.77 -19.00 3.37
C LEU A 120 11.19 -19.57 3.44
N GLU A 121 12.09 -18.88 4.13
CA GLU A 121 13.48 -19.33 4.32
C GLU A 121 13.52 -20.74 4.95
N ALA A 122 12.74 -20.96 6.01
CA ALA A 122 12.69 -22.28 6.66
C ALA A 122 12.21 -23.40 5.71
N LEU A 123 11.25 -23.10 4.83
CA LEU A 123 10.77 -24.06 3.81
C LEU A 123 11.81 -24.32 2.73
N GLU A 124 12.49 -23.29 2.24
CA GLU A 124 13.53 -23.40 1.22
C GLU A 124 14.71 -24.24 1.74
N GLN A 125 15.15 -24.02 2.98
CA GLN A 125 16.19 -24.82 3.62
C GLN A 125 15.77 -26.29 3.74
N LYS A 126 14.53 -26.56 4.16
CA LYS A 126 14.01 -27.93 4.28
C LYS A 126 14.01 -28.65 2.93
N ILE A 127 13.54 -27.98 1.88
CA ILE A 127 13.51 -28.54 0.52
C ILE A 127 14.94 -28.83 0.02
N ALA A 128 15.88 -27.91 0.25
CA ALA A 128 17.27 -28.09 -0.13
C ALA A 128 17.91 -29.31 0.57
N LEU A 129 17.63 -29.51 1.86
CA LEU A 129 18.10 -30.70 2.60
C LEU A 129 17.50 -31.99 2.04
N ASP A 130 16.21 -32.01 1.73
CA ASP A 130 15.52 -33.20 1.22
C ASP A 130 16.02 -33.60 -0.18
N LEU A 131 16.44 -32.64 -1.02
CA LEU A 131 17.03 -32.88 -2.34
C LEU A 131 18.50 -33.33 -2.29
N SER A 132 19.17 -33.18 -1.16
CA SER A 132 20.59 -33.57 -0.97
C SER A 132 20.77 -34.99 -0.41
N LYS A 133 19.67 -35.68 -0.14
CA LYS A 133 19.61 -37.09 0.29
C LYS A 133 19.27 -37.99 -0.90
#